data_AF-A0A918HIC7-F1
#
_entry.id   AF-A0A918HIC7-F1
#
_cell.length_a   1.000
_cell.length_b   1.000
_cell.length_c   1.000
_cell.angle_alpha   90.00
_cell.angle_beta   90.00
_cell.angle_gamma   90.00
#
_symmetry.space_group_name_H-M   'P 1'
#
loop_
_entity.id
_entity.type
_entity.pdbx_description
1 polymer ?
#
loop_
_entity_poly.entity_id
_entity_poly.type
_entity_poly.pdbx_seq_one_letter_code
_entity_poly.pdbx_strand_id
1 'polypeptide(L)' 'MGLFSRKSSNAEPARDERMAELGRDYAIARRHRDTRAMNRIMREIGTDKSVTDLNDFRAGQESYDSIPPIPRKRRK' A
#
# COMPACT_ATOMS: atom_id res chain seq x y z
N MET A 1 -31.41 -11.30 14.30
CA MET A 1 -30.09 -11.91 14.54
C MET A 1 -29.54 -12.38 13.21
N GLY A 2 -28.44 -11.80 12.76
CA GLY A 2 -27.76 -12.18 11.51
C GLY A 2 -26.28 -11.84 11.66
N LEU A 3 -25.54 -12.75 12.28
CA LEU A 3 -24.12 -12.65 12.58
C LEU A 3 -23.33 -12.79 11.27
N PHE A 4 -22.88 -11.67 10.70
CA PHE A 4 -21.86 -11.67 9.66
C PHE A 4 -20.50 -11.99 10.27
N SER A 5 -20.27 -13.27 10.56
CA SER A 5 -18.93 -13.79 10.86
C SER A 5 -18.17 -13.91 9.54
N ARG A 6 -17.24 -12.98 9.29
CA ARG A 6 -16.25 -13.16 8.23
C ARG A 6 -15.15 -14.06 8.76
N LYS A 7 -15.27 -15.34 8.41
CA LYS A 7 -14.26 -16.39 8.46
C LYS A 7 -12.90 -15.88 7.95
N SER A 8 -11.86 -15.93 8.78
CA SER A 8 -10.82 -16.95 8.70
C SER A 8 -9.59 -16.50 9.49
N SER A 9 -9.32 -17.18 10.59
CA SER A 9 -7.97 -17.40 11.09
C SER A 9 -7.12 -17.98 9.95
N ASN A 10 -6.19 -17.19 9.43
CA ASN A 10 -5.08 -17.67 8.62
C ASN A 10 -3.83 -17.02 9.20
N ALA A 11 -3.13 -17.74 10.06
CA ALA A 11 -1.78 -17.40 10.48
C ALA A 11 -0.83 -17.74 9.32
N GLU A 12 -0.98 -17.01 8.22
CA GLU A 12 0.09 -16.77 7.25
C GLU A 12 1.14 -15.91 7.98
N PRO A 13 2.45 -15.97 7.65
CA PRO A 13 3.43 -15.09 8.30
C PRO A 13 2.87 -13.68 8.27
N ALA A 14 2.69 -13.08 9.45
CA ALA A 14 1.91 -11.86 9.61
C ALA A 14 2.44 -10.82 8.63
N ARG A 15 1.77 -10.65 7.50
CA ARG A 15 2.09 -9.58 6.57
C ARG A 15 1.96 -8.32 7.36
N ASP A 16 3.00 -7.49 7.35
CA ASP A 16 2.92 -6.19 7.98
C ASP A 16 2.00 -5.31 7.14
N GLU A 17 0.70 -5.36 7.45
CA GLU A 17 -0.36 -4.62 6.75
C GLU A 17 -0.02 -3.12 6.70
N ARG A 18 0.63 -2.62 7.76
CA ARG A 18 1.20 -1.27 7.84
C ARG A 18 2.20 -0.97 6.72
N MET A 19 3.10 -1.90 6.43
CA MET A 19 4.14 -1.72 5.40
C MET A 19 3.54 -1.78 4.00
N ALA A 20 2.57 -2.68 3.78
CA ALA A 20 1.81 -2.74 2.54
C ALA A 20 1.01 -1.45 2.28
N GLU A 21 0.39 -0.87 3.31
CA GLU A 21 -0.29 0.42 3.24
C GLU A 21 0.67 1.57 2.90
N LEU A 22 1.83 1.64 3.55
CA LEU A 22 2.87 2.63 3.23
C LEU A 22 3.36 2.51 1.78
N GLY A 23 3.49 1.27 1.28
CA GLY A 23 3.79 0.99 -0.13
C GLY A 23 2.77 1.58 -1.08
N ARG A 24 1.49 1.37 -0.76
CA ARG A 24 0.36 1.92 -1.52
C ARG A 24 0.35 3.45 -1.51
N ASP A 25 0.53 4.06 -0.35
CA ASP A 25 0.57 5.53 -0.17
C ASP A 25 1.76 6.14 -0.91
N TYR A 26 2.91 5.46 -0.92
CA TYR A 26 4.06 5.90 -1.69
C TYR A 26 3.78 5.86 -3.20
N ALA A 27 3.11 4.83 -3.70
CA ALA A 27 2.73 4.74 -5.10
C ALA A 27 1.70 5.81 -5.49
N ILE A 28 0.73 6.12 -4.61
CA ILE A 28 -0.17 7.26 -4.75
C ILE A 28 0.65 8.56 -4.86
N ALA A 29 1.53 8.82 -3.89
CA ALA A 29 2.36 10.03 -3.86
C ALA A 29 3.22 10.16 -5.12
N ARG A 30 3.84 9.05 -5.58
CA ARG A 30 4.60 9.00 -6.84
C ARG A 30 3.74 9.38 -8.04
N ARG A 31 2.53 8.82 -8.15
CA ARG A 31 1.57 9.11 -9.22
C ARG A 31 1.14 10.58 -9.24
N HIS A 32 1.04 11.19 -8.06
CA HIS A 32 0.73 12.62 -7.89
C HIS A 32 1.96 13.54 -7.89
N ARG A 33 3.18 12.99 -8.04
CA ARG A 33 4.46 13.72 -7.92
C ARG A 33 4.62 14.48 -6.60
N ASP A 34 4.03 13.98 -5.51
CA ASP A 34 4.17 14.54 -4.17
C ASP A 34 5.46 14.04 -3.50
N THR A 35 6.55 14.79 -3.71
CA THR A 35 7.87 14.44 -3.17
C THR A 35 7.93 14.55 -1.64
N ARG A 36 7.07 15.37 -1.01
CA ARG A 36 7.05 15.52 0.45
C ARG A 36 6.49 14.28 1.12
N ALA A 37 5.36 13.78 0.59
CA ALA A 37 4.76 12.53 1.05
C ALA A 37 5.72 11.34 0.83
N MET A 38 6.35 11.24 -0.34
CA MET A 38 7.34 10.20 -0.63
C MET A 38 8.50 10.20 0.38
N ASN A 39 9.06 11.37 0.68
CA ASN A 39 10.18 11.50 1.62
C ASN A 39 9.77 11.19 3.06
N ARG A 40 8.55 11.54 3.47
CA ARG A 40 8.01 11.21 4.79
C ARG A 40 7.90 9.69 4.96
N ILE A 41 7.31 9.01 3.98
CA ILE A 41 7.12 7.56 3.98
C ILE A 41 8.47 6.82 3.98
N MET A 42 9.41 7.26 3.14
CA MET A 42 10.77 6.70 3.12
C MET A 42 11.50 6.84 4.46
N ARG A 43 11.25 7.93 5.21
CA ARG A 43 11.83 8.13 6.54
C ARG A 43 11.19 7.23 7.60
N GLU A 44 9.90 6.96 7.47
CA GLU A 44 9.14 6.05 8.34
C GLU A 44 9.67 4.61 8.18
N ILE A 45 9.81 4.14 6.93
CA ILE A 45 10.38 2.82 6.60
C ILE A 45 11.87 2.75 6.96
N GLY A 46 12.62 3.84 6.78
CA GLY A 46 14.03 3.88 7.12
C GLY A 46 14.34 3.62 8.61
N THR A 47 13.33 3.71 9.47
CA THR A 47 13.43 3.44 10.90
C THR A 47 13.12 1.97 11.23
N ASP A 48 12.40 1.28 10.37
CA ASP A 48 11.85 -0.07 10.56
C ASP A 48 12.36 -0.97 9.41
N LYS A 49 13.58 -1.49 9.56
CA LYS A 49 14.32 -2.17 8.47
C LYS A 49 14.36 -3.70 8.64
N SER A 50 13.22 -4.38 8.76
CA SER A 50 13.21 -5.82 8.50
C SER A 50 13.17 -6.08 6.99
N VAL A 51 13.84 -7.13 6.53
CA VAL A 51 13.85 -7.54 5.11
C VAL A 51 12.46 -8.00 4.67
N THR A 52 11.65 -8.53 5.60
CA THR A 52 10.25 -8.91 5.37
C THR A 52 9.39 -7.68 5.05
N ASP A 53 9.53 -6.61 5.84
CA ASP A 53 8.80 -5.35 5.71
C ASP A 53 8.99 -4.70 4.33
N LEU A 54 10.21 -4.79 3.78
CA LEU A 54 10.53 -4.24 2.47
C LEU A 54 9.85 -5.00 1.32
N ASN A 55 9.63 -6.31 1.47
CA ASN A 55 8.89 -7.09 0.48
C ASN A 55 7.41 -6.74 0.50
N ASP A 56 6.83 -6.55 1.69
CA ASP A 56 5.43 -6.15 1.84
C ASP A 56 5.19 -4.71 1.37
N PHE A 57 6.13 -3.80 1.62
CA PHE A 57 6.12 -2.46 1.05
C PHE A 57 6.09 -2.48 -0.49
N ARG A 58 6.95 -3.30 -1.11
CA ARG A 58 6.97 -3.46 -2.57
C ARG A 58 5.67 -4.06 -3.10
N ALA A 59 5.12 -5.06 -2.41
CA ALA A 59 3.82 -5.65 -2.78
C ALA A 59 2.68 -4.61 -2.72
N GLY A 60 2.71 -3.69 -1.74
CA GLY A 60 1.79 -2.56 -1.65
C GLY A 60 1.90 -1.58 -2.82
N GLN A 61 3.12 -1.28 -3.27
CA GLN A 61 3.35 -0.44 -4.45
C GLN A 61 2.78 -1.08 -5.72
N GLU A 62 3.13 -2.34 -5.98
CA GLU A 62 2.67 -3.09 -7.17
C GLU A 62 1.14 -3.24 -7.18
N SER A 63 0.54 -3.47 -6.00
CA SER A 63 -0.91 -3.51 -5.84
C SER A 63 -1.57 -2.21 -6.32
N TYR A 64 -1.01 -1.03 -5.99
CA TYR A 64 -1.54 0.24 -6.47
C TYR A 64 -1.24 0.52 -7.94
N ASP A 65 0.00 0.28 -8.38
CA ASP A 65 0.42 0.55 -9.77
C ASP A 65 -0.31 -0.35 -10.78
N SER A 66 -0.79 -1.53 -10.35
CA SER A 66 -1.65 -2.39 -11.15
C SER A 66 -3.04 -1.80 -11.43
N ILE A 67 -3.47 -0.78 -10.69
CA ILE A 67 -4.77 -0.14 -10.87
C ILE A 67 -4.69 0.78 -12.09
N PRO A 68 -5.35 0.46 -13.21
CA PRO A 68 -5.28 1.27 -14.40
C PRO A 68 -5.84 2.67 -14.14
N PRO A 69 -5.28 3.71 -14.77
CA PRO A 69 -5.84 5.05 -14.67
C PRO A 69 -7.27 5.07 -15.21
N ILE A 70 -8.22 5.50 -14.38
CA ILE A 70 -9.61 5.69 -14.83
C ILE A 70 -9.60 6.76 -15.94
N PRO A 71 -10.02 6.43 -17.17
CA PRO A 71 -10.02 7.39 -18.26
C PRO A 71 -10.98 8.53 -17.90
N ARG A 72 -10.46 9.77 -17.84
CA ARG A 72 -11.31 10.95 -17.70
C ARG A 72 -12.14 11.06 -18.97
N LYS A 73 -13.43 10.69 -18.91
CA LYS A 73 -14.38 10.96 -19.98
C LYS A 73 -14.37 12.47 -20.20
N ARG A 74 -13.76 12.94 -21.31
CA ARG A 74 -13.88 14.33 -21.73
C ARG A 74 -15.36 14.57 -21.95
N ARG A 75 -16.01 15.33 -21.06
CA ARG A 75 -17.33 15.91 -21.34
C ARG A 75 -17.10 16.84 -22.53
N LYS A 76 -17.56 16.42 -23.71
CA LYS A 76 -17.76 17.33 -24.85
C LYS A 76 -18.99 18.19 -24.56
#